data_AF-F7TA24-F1
#
_entry.id   AF-F7TA24-F1
#
_cell.length_a   1.000
_cell.length_b   1.000
_cell.length_c   1.000
_cell.angle_alpha   90.00
_cell.angle_beta   90.00
_cell.angle_gamma   90.00
#
_symmetry.space_group_name_H-M   'P 1'
#
loop_
_entity.id
_entity.type
_entity.pdbx_description
1 polymer ?
#
loop_
_entity_poly.entity_id
_entity_poly.type
_entity_poly.pdbx_seq_one_letter_code
_entity_poly.pdbx_strand_id
1 'polypeptide(L)'
;MLIVIPGALPALPVAAELAKLLPERAPTLHRWLQAGSARVQAHDIRVQGCTAFEAWQLRQAGYTPEAGLLPGAGLGPLLASGQAADGPVWLAELVHLALGTDQATLLDPALMELRDEETAALLDTARPLFEGTGFAVDALSATRWRLRLPDGLRPQTASPLAVAGQRLNDWWRQDAETRPWRRLLNEIQMSWHEHPAMNPAPRAACRRSTPSGCMAAAPRGPCGRPARNRS
;
A
#
# COMPACT_ATOMS: atom_id res chain seq x y z
N MET A 1 -23.43 15.88 -4.12
CA MET A 1 -22.14 16.12 -3.44
C MET A 1 -21.74 14.82 -2.75
N LEU A 2 -20.52 14.34 -2.96
CA LEU A 2 -20.01 13.11 -2.33
C LEU A 2 -18.88 13.51 -1.37
N ILE A 3 -19.04 13.20 -0.09
CA ILE A 3 -17.99 13.38 0.93
C ILE A 3 -17.53 11.99 1.34
N VAL A 4 -16.21 11.78 1.38
CA VAL A 4 -15.61 10.54 1.89
C VAL A 4 -14.66 10.91 3.01
N ILE A 5 -14.84 10.28 4.17
CA ILE A 5 -14.03 10.53 5.37
C ILE A 5 -13.43 9.18 5.80
N PRO A 6 -12.19 8.87 5.38
CA PRO A 6 -11.50 7.66 5.81
C PRO A 6 -11.31 7.66 7.33
N GLY A 7 -11.49 6.51 7.98
CA GLY A 7 -11.28 6.38 9.44
C GLY A 7 -12.31 7.10 10.32
N ALA A 8 -13.40 7.61 9.76
CA ALA A 8 -14.43 8.33 10.52
C ALA A 8 -15.25 7.44 11.49
N LEU A 9 -15.21 6.11 11.30
CA LEU A 9 -15.89 5.18 12.17
C LEU A 9 -15.00 4.85 13.38
N PRO A 10 -15.37 5.28 14.59
CA PRO A 10 -14.61 4.97 15.78
C PRO A 10 -14.73 3.49 16.14
N ALA A 11 -13.79 3.01 16.95
CA ALA A 11 -13.91 1.67 17.54
C ALA A 11 -15.18 1.56 18.39
N LEU A 12 -15.85 0.40 18.31
CA LEU A 12 -17.12 0.14 19.01
C LEU A 12 -17.12 0.54 20.51
N PRO A 13 -16.05 0.30 21.29
CA PRO A 13 -16.06 0.64 22.73
C PRO A 13 -16.21 2.14 23.03
N VAL A 14 -15.76 3.02 22.13
CA VAL A 14 -15.80 4.48 22.33
C VAL A 14 -16.88 5.16 21.47
N ALA A 15 -17.50 4.43 20.56
CA ALA A 15 -18.44 4.97 19.58
C ALA A 15 -19.64 5.67 20.23
N ALA A 16 -20.22 5.09 21.29
CA ALA A 16 -21.38 5.65 21.97
C ALA A 16 -21.06 6.98 22.69
N GLU A 17 -19.90 7.07 23.36
CA GLU A 17 -19.47 8.30 24.02
C GLU A 17 -19.16 9.40 23.02
N LEU A 18 -18.47 9.08 21.92
CA LEU A 18 -18.20 10.04 20.85
C LEU A 18 -19.50 10.53 20.17
N ALA A 19 -20.49 9.65 20.01
CA ALA A 19 -21.77 10.02 19.42
C ALA A 19 -22.51 11.09 20.24
N LYS A 20 -22.40 11.07 21.58
CA LYS A 20 -23.01 12.07 22.47
C LYS A 20 -22.44 13.47 22.26
N LEU A 21 -21.19 13.58 21.78
CA LEU A 21 -20.50 14.85 21.54
C LEU A 21 -20.85 15.47 20.18
N LEU A 22 -21.45 14.70 19.26
CA LEU A 22 -21.73 15.16 17.89
C LEU A 22 -22.67 16.38 17.80
N PRO A 23 -23.75 16.51 18.59
CA PRO A 23 -24.63 17.68 18.52
C PRO A 23 -23.89 18.99 18.82
N GLU A 24 -22.96 18.96 19.78
CA GLU A 24 -22.19 20.13 20.19
C GLU A 24 -21.00 20.42 19.25
N ARG A 25 -20.26 19.37 18.87
CA ARG A 25 -19.00 19.51 18.13
C ARG A 25 -19.19 19.54 16.61
N ALA A 26 -20.23 18.91 16.09
CA ALA A 26 -20.50 18.79 14.65
C ALA A 26 -22.02 18.78 14.35
N PRO A 27 -22.76 19.86 14.67
CA PRO A 27 -24.23 19.91 14.58
C PRO A 27 -24.76 19.64 13.17
N THR A 28 -24.04 20.10 12.13
CA THR A 28 -24.42 19.86 10.73
C THR A 28 -24.28 18.39 10.35
N LEU A 29 -23.17 17.75 10.74
CA LEU A 29 -22.95 16.32 10.49
C LEU A 29 -23.97 15.47 11.24
N HIS A 30 -24.25 15.81 12.49
CA HIS A 30 -25.27 15.14 13.30
C HIS A 30 -26.65 15.16 12.61
N ARG A 31 -27.07 16.33 12.10
CA ARG A 31 -28.33 16.48 11.36
C ARG A 31 -28.35 15.64 10.08
N TRP A 32 -27.25 15.61 9.33
CA TRP A 32 -27.16 14.79 8.12
C TRP A 32 -27.22 13.29 8.43
N LEU A 33 -26.57 12.84 9.51
CA LEU A 33 -26.62 11.45 9.94
C LEU A 33 -28.02 11.04 10.40
N GLN A 34 -28.75 11.92 11.10
CA GLN A 34 -30.13 11.66 11.51
C GLN A 34 -31.11 11.59 10.33
N ALA A 35 -30.90 12.41 9.30
CA ALA A 35 -31.74 12.41 8.10
C ALA A 35 -31.34 11.35 7.07
N GLY A 36 -30.16 10.73 7.23
CA GLY A 36 -29.58 9.81 6.27
C GLY A 36 -29.94 8.35 6.51
N SER A 37 -29.95 7.55 5.44
CA SER A 37 -29.98 6.09 5.54
C SER A 37 -28.56 5.53 5.58
N ALA A 38 -28.28 4.65 6.53
CA ALA A 38 -26.99 3.96 6.62
C ALA A 38 -27.00 2.65 5.84
N ARG A 39 -25.92 2.38 5.10
CA ARG A 39 -25.62 1.05 4.54
C ARG A 39 -24.26 0.60 5.06
N VAL A 40 -24.26 -0.51 5.79
CA VAL A 40 -23.02 -1.14 6.26
C VAL A 40 -22.56 -2.13 5.20
N GLN A 41 -21.27 -2.08 4.88
CA GLN A 41 -20.61 -3.07 4.03
C GLN A 41 -19.43 -3.62 4.81
N ALA A 42 -19.43 -4.94 5.03
CA ALA A 42 -18.27 -5.61 5.58
C ALA A 42 -17.10 -5.50 4.59
N HIS A 43 -15.90 -5.28 5.11
CA HIS A 43 -14.68 -5.20 4.32
C HIS A 43 -13.62 -6.09 4.94
N ASP A 44 -13.39 -7.25 4.33
CA ASP A 44 -12.33 -8.16 4.75
C ASP A 44 -11.03 -7.78 4.03
N ILE A 45 -10.09 -7.22 4.79
CA ILE A 45 -8.79 -6.79 4.28
C ILE A 45 -7.97 -7.94 3.65
N ARG A 46 -8.14 -9.19 4.09
CA ARG A 46 -7.37 -10.33 3.55
C ARG A 46 -7.89 -10.77 2.19
N VAL A 47 -9.21 -10.68 1.99
CA VAL A 47 -9.85 -10.96 0.69
C VAL A 47 -9.64 -9.79 -0.28
N GLN A 48 -9.59 -8.56 0.24
CA GLN A 48 -9.50 -7.35 -0.58
C GLN A 48 -8.05 -6.99 -0.91
N GLY A 49 -7.07 -7.34 -0.06
CA GLY A 49 -5.67 -6.96 -0.22
C GLY A 49 -5.42 -5.44 -0.09
N CYS A 50 -6.38 -4.69 0.44
CA CYS A 50 -6.28 -3.25 0.63
C CYS A 50 -7.28 -2.76 1.69
N THR A 51 -7.11 -1.53 2.15
CA THR A 51 -8.04 -0.88 3.08
C THR A 51 -9.39 -0.59 2.41
N ALA A 52 -10.43 -0.34 3.22
CA ALA A 52 -11.76 -0.01 2.70
C ALA A 52 -11.75 1.27 1.84
N PHE A 53 -10.89 2.24 2.19
CA PHE A 53 -10.76 3.48 1.44
C PHE A 53 -10.07 3.25 0.09
N GLU A 54 -8.98 2.50 0.06
CA GLU A 54 -8.30 2.10 -1.18
C GLU A 54 -9.24 1.31 -2.11
N ALA A 55 -9.99 0.34 -1.57
CA ALA A 55 -10.98 -0.39 -2.34
C ALA A 55 -12.12 0.50 -2.87
N TRP A 56 -12.50 1.54 -2.13
CA TRP A 56 -13.44 2.54 -2.62
C TRP A 56 -12.85 3.35 -3.78
N GLN A 57 -11.59 3.79 -3.68
CA GLN A 57 -10.91 4.52 -4.76
C GLN A 57 -10.81 3.68 -6.03
N LEU A 58 -10.46 2.39 -5.91
CA LEU A 58 -10.43 1.46 -7.04
C LEU A 58 -11.79 1.31 -7.72
N ARG A 59 -12.88 1.21 -6.95
CA ARG A 59 -14.24 1.16 -7.49
C ARG A 59 -14.61 2.46 -8.21
N GLN A 60 -14.22 3.62 -7.68
CA GLN A 60 -14.45 4.91 -8.37
C GLN A 60 -13.65 5.02 -9.66
N ALA A 61 -12.45 4.44 -9.70
CA ALA A 61 -11.63 4.35 -10.90
C ALA A 61 -12.15 3.30 -11.91
N GLY A 62 -13.22 2.56 -11.59
CA GLY A 62 -13.77 1.51 -12.44
C GLY A 62 -12.86 0.28 -12.58
N TYR A 63 -11.93 0.08 -11.63
CA TYR A 63 -11.01 -1.04 -11.67
C TYR A 63 -11.76 -2.36 -11.44
N THR A 64 -11.49 -3.33 -12.32
CA THR A 64 -12.00 -4.70 -12.19
C THR A 64 -10.79 -5.64 -12.07
N PRO A 65 -10.67 -6.42 -10.98
CA PRO A 65 -9.56 -7.33 -10.81
C PRO A 65 -9.59 -8.46 -11.83
N GLU A 66 -8.41 -8.84 -12.33
CA GLU A 66 -8.22 -10.08 -13.08
C GLU A 66 -8.55 -11.29 -12.18
N ALA A 67 -9.10 -12.35 -12.76
CA ALA A 67 -9.41 -13.58 -12.04
C ALA A 67 -8.13 -14.13 -11.36
N GLY A 68 -8.22 -14.44 -10.06
CA GLY A 68 -7.11 -14.96 -9.27
C GLY A 68 -6.22 -13.89 -8.60
N LEU A 69 -6.42 -12.60 -8.89
CA LEU A 69 -5.77 -11.50 -8.18
C LEU A 69 -6.70 -10.91 -7.11
N LEU A 70 -6.10 -10.42 -6.02
CA LEU A 70 -6.84 -9.66 -5.01
C LEU A 70 -7.27 -8.29 -5.59
N PRO A 71 -8.43 -7.73 -5.23
CA PRO A 71 -8.86 -6.41 -5.67
C PRO A 71 -7.80 -5.30 -5.50
N GLY A 72 -7.04 -5.34 -4.41
CA GLY A 72 -5.96 -4.40 -4.10
C GLY A 72 -4.84 -4.33 -5.14
N ALA A 73 -4.71 -5.34 -6.01
CA ALA A 73 -3.88 -5.33 -7.21
C ALA A 73 -3.97 -4.02 -8.01
N GLY A 74 -5.17 -3.45 -8.10
CA GLY A 74 -5.42 -2.22 -8.86
C GLY A 74 -4.74 -0.98 -8.29
N LEU A 75 -4.19 -1.03 -7.07
CA LEU A 75 -3.45 0.10 -6.50
C LEU A 75 -2.17 0.40 -7.28
N GLY A 76 -1.56 -0.60 -7.91
CA GLY A 76 -0.39 -0.41 -8.78
C GLY A 76 -0.64 0.66 -9.85
N PRO A 77 -1.56 0.43 -10.81
CA PRO A 77 -1.87 1.42 -11.83
C PRO A 77 -2.55 2.69 -11.26
N LEU A 78 -3.34 2.59 -10.19
CA LEU A 78 -3.98 3.77 -9.59
C LEU A 78 -2.95 4.76 -9.04
N LEU A 79 -1.94 4.27 -8.31
CA LEU A 79 -0.93 5.11 -7.67
C LEU A 79 0.23 5.48 -8.60
N ALA A 80 0.44 4.74 -9.68
CA ALA A 80 1.40 5.09 -10.73
C ALA A 80 0.82 6.00 -11.84
N SER A 81 -0.41 6.50 -11.65
CA SER A 81 -1.12 7.34 -12.63
C SER A 81 -0.23 8.49 -13.14
N GLY A 82 0.02 8.54 -14.45
CA GLY A 82 0.87 9.55 -15.09
C GLY A 82 2.10 8.97 -15.79
N GLN A 83 2.50 7.74 -15.47
CA GLN A 83 3.54 7.02 -16.21
C GLN A 83 2.91 5.98 -17.13
N ALA A 84 3.23 6.02 -18.43
CA ALA A 84 2.77 5.01 -19.37
C ALA A 84 3.31 3.62 -18.98
N ALA A 85 2.46 2.61 -19.09
CA ALA A 85 2.80 1.22 -18.81
C ALA A 85 2.03 0.32 -19.79
N ASP A 86 2.76 -0.40 -20.65
CA ASP A 86 2.20 -1.41 -21.56
C ASP A 86 2.12 -2.80 -20.88
N GLY A 87 1.97 -2.84 -19.56
CA GLY A 87 2.02 -4.10 -18.79
C GLY A 87 1.64 -3.96 -17.32
N PRO A 88 1.79 -5.03 -16.53
CA PRO A 88 1.49 -5.01 -15.11
C PRO A 88 2.35 -3.98 -14.38
N VAL A 89 1.71 -3.20 -13.50
CA VAL A 89 2.39 -2.18 -12.69
C VAL A 89 2.56 -2.72 -11.28
N TRP A 90 3.80 -3.03 -10.90
CA TRP A 90 4.15 -3.42 -9.53
C TRP A 90 4.72 -2.22 -8.79
N LEU A 91 4.32 -2.03 -7.54
CA LEU A 91 4.84 -0.97 -6.67
C LEU A 91 5.51 -1.58 -5.44
N ALA A 92 6.67 -1.07 -5.06
CA ALA A 92 7.24 -1.28 -3.73
C ALA A 92 7.15 0.02 -2.95
N GLU A 93 6.71 -0.06 -1.70
CA GLU A 93 6.64 1.09 -0.79
C GLU A 93 7.65 0.92 0.35
N LEU A 94 8.41 1.97 0.61
CA LEU A 94 9.37 2.02 1.69
C LEU A 94 8.61 2.23 3.01
N VAL A 95 8.89 1.38 4.00
CA VAL A 95 8.21 1.43 5.31
C VAL A 95 9.18 1.15 6.46
N HIS A 96 8.75 1.50 7.67
CA HIS A 96 9.43 1.09 8.89
C HIS A 96 8.84 -0.21 9.43
N LEU A 97 9.72 -1.12 9.87
CA LEU A 97 9.33 -2.29 10.64
C LEU A 97 9.73 -2.10 12.10
N ALA A 98 8.79 -2.37 13.01
CA ALA A 98 9.08 -2.53 14.42
C ALA A 98 9.40 -4.00 14.70
N LEU A 99 10.61 -4.26 15.17
CA LEU A 99 11.06 -5.60 15.57
C LEU A 99 10.70 -5.83 17.03
N GLY A 100 9.73 -6.70 17.27
CA GLY A 100 9.48 -7.28 18.59
C GLY A 100 10.32 -8.53 18.83
N THR A 101 10.14 -9.14 20.00
CA THR A 101 10.88 -10.33 20.43
C THR A 101 10.69 -11.52 19.48
N ASP A 102 9.46 -11.72 18.98
CA ASP A 102 9.09 -12.87 18.13
C ASP A 102 8.64 -12.48 16.72
N GLN A 103 8.42 -11.20 16.45
CA GLN A 103 7.74 -10.77 15.22
C GLN A 103 8.07 -9.36 14.76
N ALA A 104 8.06 -9.16 13.45
CA ALA A 104 8.10 -7.85 12.81
C ALA A 104 6.68 -7.35 12.55
N THR A 105 6.41 -6.12 12.96
CA THR A 105 5.15 -5.40 12.71
C THR A 105 5.43 -4.24 11.77
N LEU A 106 4.61 -4.09 10.73
CA LEU A 106 4.69 -2.94 9.84
C LEU A 106 4.12 -1.70 10.54
N LEU A 107 4.91 -0.64 10.64
CA LEU A 107 4.45 0.65 11.16
C LEU A 107 3.70 1.42 10.09
N ASP A 108 2.81 2.32 10.51
CA ASP A 108 2.05 3.16 9.58
C ASP A 108 2.98 3.80 8.53
N PRO A 109 2.77 3.53 7.22
CA PRO A 109 3.55 4.10 6.13
C PRO A 109 3.60 5.64 6.15
N ALA A 110 2.58 6.30 6.70
CA ALA A 110 2.55 7.76 6.83
C ALA A 110 3.61 8.31 7.79
N LEU A 111 4.21 7.47 8.64
CA LEU A 111 5.33 7.83 9.51
C LEU A 111 6.68 7.81 8.77
N MET A 112 6.72 7.33 7.53
CA MET A 112 7.93 7.32 6.71
C MET A 112 8.13 8.71 6.08
N GLU A 113 9.01 9.50 6.68
CA GLU A 113 9.42 10.80 6.15
C GLU A 113 10.74 10.63 5.40
N LEU A 114 10.66 10.30 4.10
CA LEU A 114 11.82 10.30 3.20
C LEU A 114 11.72 11.46 2.21
N ARG A 115 12.88 12.05 1.92
CA ARG A 115 13.05 13.00 0.81
C ARG A 115 13.44 12.27 -0.46
N ASP A 116 13.20 12.89 -1.61
CA ASP A 116 13.51 12.30 -2.91
C ASP A 116 15.01 11.95 -3.04
N GLU A 117 15.91 12.76 -2.45
CA GLU A 117 17.35 12.48 -2.48
C GLU A 117 17.75 11.26 -1.64
N GLU A 118 17.09 11.08 -0.49
CA GLU A 118 17.34 9.92 0.38
C GLU A 118 16.89 8.63 -0.30
N THR A 119 15.76 8.69 -0.99
CA THR A 119 15.21 7.58 -1.74
C THR A 119 16.02 7.25 -2.98
N ALA A 120 16.56 8.26 -3.68
CA ALA A 120 17.50 8.06 -4.77
C ALA A 120 18.78 7.36 -4.27
N ALA A 121 19.34 7.77 -3.13
CA ALA A 121 20.53 7.14 -2.55
C ALA A 121 20.29 5.68 -2.14
N LEU A 122 19.13 5.39 -1.53
CA LEU A 122 18.72 4.01 -1.22
C LEU A 122 18.55 3.17 -2.49
N LEU A 123 17.98 3.75 -3.54
CA LEU A 123 17.78 3.08 -4.82
C LEU A 123 19.11 2.77 -5.52
N ASP A 124 20.06 3.70 -5.50
CA ASP A 124 21.37 3.51 -6.10
C ASP A 124 22.17 2.42 -5.39
N THR A 125 22.04 2.32 -4.06
CA THR A 125 22.62 1.20 -3.29
C THR A 125 21.96 -0.13 -3.63
N ALA A 126 20.66 -0.14 -3.90
CA ALA A 126 19.91 -1.35 -4.22
C ALA A 126 20.08 -1.79 -5.68
N ARG A 127 20.36 -0.88 -6.61
CA ARG A 127 20.42 -1.12 -8.06
C ARG A 127 21.29 -2.31 -8.48
N PRO A 128 22.51 -2.53 -7.93
CA PRO A 128 23.34 -3.68 -8.28
C PRO A 128 22.67 -5.03 -7.94
N LEU A 129 21.80 -5.07 -6.93
CA LEU A 129 21.11 -6.30 -6.52
C LEU A 129 20.03 -6.74 -7.51
N PHE A 130 19.60 -5.86 -8.42
CA PHE A 130 18.66 -6.20 -9.48
C PHE A 130 19.36 -6.84 -10.69
N GLU A 131 20.68 -6.68 -10.84
CA GLU A 131 21.42 -7.19 -11.99
C GLU A 131 21.36 -8.72 -12.07
N GLY A 132 21.03 -9.25 -13.26
CA GLY A 132 20.94 -10.70 -13.50
C GLY A 132 19.74 -11.41 -12.84
N THR A 133 18.89 -10.69 -12.10
CA THR A 133 17.73 -11.30 -11.41
C THR A 133 16.45 -11.32 -12.25
N GLY A 134 16.40 -10.53 -13.32
CA GLY A 134 15.20 -10.31 -14.15
C GLY A 134 14.21 -9.31 -13.54
N PHE A 135 14.47 -8.81 -12.33
CA PHE A 135 13.73 -7.70 -11.75
C PHE A 135 14.32 -6.37 -12.25
N ALA A 136 13.48 -5.37 -12.42
CA ALA A 136 13.94 -4.00 -12.64
C ALA A 136 13.17 -3.03 -11.76
N VAL A 137 13.80 -1.89 -11.45
CA VAL A 137 13.28 -0.90 -10.51
C VAL A 137 13.48 0.51 -11.05
N ASP A 138 12.46 1.34 -10.89
CA ASP A 138 12.46 2.75 -11.24
C ASP A 138 11.84 3.56 -10.08
N ALA A 139 12.37 4.73 -9.75
CA ALA A 139 11.77 5.59 -8.73
C ALA A 139 10.41 6.15 -9.22
N LEU A 140 9.40 6.17 -8.34
CA LEU A 140 8.08 6.74 -8.62
C LEU A 140 7.79 7.96 -7.74
N SER A 141 8.13 7.90 -6.46
CA SER A 141 8.08 9.01 -5.50
C SER A 141 9.08 8.78 -4.36
N ALA A 142 9.22 9.75 -3.45
CA ALA A 142 10.02 9.64 -2.23
C ALA A 142 9.78 8.36 -1.43
N THR A 143 8.59 7.74 -1.46
CA THR A 143 8.31 6.52 -0.70
C THR A 143 7.99 5.32 -1.57
N ARG A 144 7.93 5.48 -2.90
CA ARG A 144 7.48 4.41 -3.81
C ARG A 144 8.43 4.20 -4.97
N TRP A 145 8.68 2.93 -5.23
CA TRP A 145 9.37 2.47 -6.43
C TRP A 145 8.43 1.67 -7.30
N ARG A 146 8.59 1.81 -8.60
CA ARG A 146 7.97 0.95 -9.59
C ARG A 146 8.88 -0.24 -9.85
N LEU A 147 8.30 -1.42 -9.87
CA LEU A 147 8.99 -2.67 -10.15
C LEU A 147 8.50 -3.29 -11.46
N ARG A 148 9.41 -3.97 -12.13
CA ARG A 148 9.12 -4.98 -13.15
C ARG A 148 9.60 -6.32 -12.61
N LEU A 149 8.72 -7.31 -12.61
CA LEU A 149 9.04 -8.66 -12.16
C LEU A 149 9.45 -9.53 -13.36
N PRO A 150 10.25 -10.57 -13.15
CA PRO A 150 10.50 -11.59 -14.18
C PRO A 150 9.20 -12.28 -14.59
N ASP A 151 9.16 -12.76 -15.84
CA ASP A 151 8.00 -13.44 -16.39
C ASP A 151 7.58 -14.65 -15.54
N GLY A 152 6.27 -14.79 -15.33
CA GLY A 152 5.68 -15.86 -14.53
C GLY A 152 5.61 -15.57 -13.03
N LEU A 153 6.37 -14.60 -12.50
CA LEU A 153 6.31 -14.27 -11.07
C LEU A 153 5.12 -13.34 -10.77
N ARG A 154 4.15 -13.85 -10.00
CA ARG A 154 2.94 -13.11 -9.60
C ARG A 154 2.62 -13.29 -8.11
N PRO A 155 3.39 -12.65 -7.20
CA PRO A 155 3.14 -12.72 -5.77
C PRO A 155 1.76 -12.13 -5.44
N GLN A 156 1.02 -12.80 -4.57
CA GLN A 156 -0.19 -12.23 -3.96
C GLN A 156 0.21 -11.37 -2.78
N THR A 157 -0.27 -10.13 -2.76
CA THR A 157 0.23 -9.10 -1.87
C THR A 157 -0.90 -8.13 -1.50
N ALA A 158 -0.71 -7.37 -0.42
CA ALA A 158 -1.64 -6.40 0.09
C ALA A 158 -0.98 -5.02 0.22
N SER A 159 -1.79 -3.96 0.27
CA SER A 159 -1.29 -2.60 0.48
C SER A 159 -0.59 -2.45 1.83
N PRO A 160 0.47 -1.62 1.94
CA PRO A 160 1.14 -1.35 3.20
C PRO A 160 0.16 -0.89 4.30
N LEU A 161 -0.80 -0.02 3.95
CA LEU A 161 -1.83 0.44 4.90
C LEU A 161 -2.74 -0.68 5.40
N ALA A 162 -3.02 -1.70 4.59
CA ALA A 162 -3.79 -2.86 5.04
C ALA A 162 -2.99 -3.76 5.98
N VAL A 163 -1.66 -3.81 5.84
CA VAL A 163 -0.76 -4.61 6.68
C VAL A 163 -0.32 -3.86 7.95
N ALA A 164 -0.42 -2.53 7.97
CA ALA A 164 -0.01 -1.70 9.08
C ALA A 164 -0.63 -2.13 10.42
N GLY A 165 0.20 -2.21 11.45
CA GLY A 165 -0.19 -2.68 12.79
C GLY A 165 -0.37 -4.20 12.92
N GLN A 166 -0.19 -4.97 11.83
CA GLN A 166 -0.30 -6.43 11.85
C GLN A 166 1.06 -7.11 11.73
N ARG A 167 1.07 -8.41 12.05
CA ARG A 167 2.25 -9.27 11.92
C ARG A 167 2.56 -9.47 10.44
N LEU A 168 3.77 -9.11 10.01
CA LEU A 168 4.17 -9.21 8.60
C LEU A 168 4.07 -10.65 8.07
N ASN A 169 4.41 -11.64 8.90
CA ASN A 169 4.37 -13.07 8.53
C ASN A 169 2.97 -13.56 8.14
N ASP A 170 1.90 -12.94 8.63
CA ASP A 170 0.53 -13.34 8.28
C ASP A 170 0.14 -12.90 6.86
N TRP A 171 0.92 -12.01 6.27
CA TRP A 171 0.72 -11.46 4.92
C TRP A 171 1.78 -11.93 3.95
N TRP A 172 2.89 -12.48 4.46
CA TRP A 172 4.02 -12.93 3.67
C TRP A 172 3.96 -14.44 3.38
N ARG A 173 3.42 -14.81 2.22
CA ARG A 173 3.42 -16.21 1.78
C ARG A 173 4.86 -16.71 1.56
N GLN A 174 5.13 -17.91 2.05
CA GLN A 174 6.45 -18.57 2.01
C GLN A 174 6.52 -19.63 0.89
N ASP A 175 5.76 -19.44 -0.17
CA ASP A 175 5.71 -20.34 -1.32
C ASP A 175 7.04 -20.35 -2.09
N ALA A 176 7.27 -21.44 -2.84
CA ALA A 176 8.50 -21.63 -3.60
C ALA A 176 8.63 -20.62 -4.76
N GLU A 177 7.51 -20.22 -5.36
CA GLU A 177 7.48 -19.29 -6.50
C GLU A 177 7.94 -17.89 -6.09
N THR A 178 7.58 -17.42 -4.89
CA THR A 178 8.06 -16.13 -4.34
C THR A 178 9.47 -16.16 -3.74
N ARG A 179 10.20 -17.28 -3.81
CA ARG A 179 11.56 -17.38 -3.24
C ARG A 179 12.56 -16.38 -3.84
N PRO A 180 12.63 -16.17 -5.18
CA PRO A 180 13.54 -15.18 -5.76
C PRO A 180 13.26 -13.77 -5.24
N TRP A 181 11.97 -13.44 -5.10
CA TRP A 181 11.52 -12.16 -4.55
C TRP A 181 11.94 -11.96 -3.10
N ARG A 182 11.71 -12.97 -2.24
CA ARG A 182 12.14 -12.93 -0.82
C ARG A 182 13.63 -12.74 -0.68
N ARG A 183 14.41 -13.41 -1.53
CA ARG A 183 15.86 -13.28 -1.55
C ARG A 183 16.29 -11.85 -1.88
N LEU A 184 15.74 -11.26 -2.94
CA LEU A 184 16.03 -9.90 -3.34
C LEU A 184 15.74 -8.89 -2.22
N LEU A 185 14.57 -8.97 -1.60
CA LEU A 185 14.20 -8.05 -0.50
C LEU A 185 15.12 -8.18 0.71
N ASN A 186 15.52 -9.40 1.07
CA ASN A 186 16.47 -9.62 2.15
C ASN A 186 17.83 -9.01 1.82
N GLU A 187 18.33 -9.19 0.59
CA GLU A 187 19.59 -8.60 0.14
C GLU A 187 19.53 -7.06 0.18
N ILE A 188 18.41 -6.46 -0.26
CA ILE A 188 18.20 -5.01 -0.18
C ILE A 188 18.17 -4.55 1.29
N GLN A 189 17.43 -5.25 2.16
CA GLN A 189 17.39 -4.95 3.59
C GLN A 189 18.79 -4.94 4.21
N MET A 190 19.60 -5.95 3.89
CA MET A 190 20.97 -6.05 4.38
C MET A 190 21.84 -4.91 3.86
N SER A 191 21.69 -4.53 2.58
CA SER A 191 22.43 -3.40 1.99
C SER A 191 22.13 -2.05 2.67
N TRP A 192 20.89 -1.88 3.16
CA TRP A 192 20.48 -0.63 3.80
C TRP A 192 20.75 -0.56 5.30
N HIS A 193 21.12 -1.67 5.92
CA HIS A 193 21.30 -1.75 7.36
C HIS A 193 22.27 -0.68 7.91
N GLU A 194 23.29 -0.33 7.13
CA GLU A 194 24.31 0.66 7.49
C GLU A 194 24.21 1.96 6.68
N HIS A 195 23.17 2.11 5.85
CA HIS A 195 23.08 3.23 4.94
C HIS A 195 22.77 4.54 5.69
N PRO A 196 23.49 5.65 5.44
CA PRO A 196 23.34 6.89 6.20
C PRO A 196 21.96 7.54 6.03
N ALA A 197 21.32 7.40 4.87
CA ALA A 197 19.93 7.85 4.66
C ALA A 197 18.91 7.10 5.54
N MET A 198 19.31 5.96 6.11
CA MET A 198 18.50 5.17 7.04
C MET A 198 18.71 5.57 8.51
N ASN A 199 19.69 6.44 8.78
CA ASN A 199 20.07 6.85 10.13
C ASN A 199 19.95 8.38 10.30
N PRO A 200 18.72 8.93 10.40
CA PRO A 200 18.58 10.29 10.87
C PRO A 200 18.94 10.35 12.37
N ALA A 201 19.77 11.32 12.75
CA ALA A 201 20.11 11.66 14.13
C ALA A 201 18.86 11.78 15.06
N PRO A 202 19.01 11.72 16.40
CA PRO A 202 18.12 11.01 17.31
C PRO A 202 16.68 11.54 17.33
N ARG A 203 15.82 10.93 16.50
CA ARG A 203 14.35 10.95 16.68
C ARG A 203 13.91 9.54 17.05
N ALA A 204 13.95 9.24 18.35
CA ALA A 204 13.41 8.06 19.02
C ALA A 204 13.86 6.67 18.46
N ALA A 205 14.79 6.09 19.22
CA ALA A 205 15.23 4.69 19.28
C ALA A 205 14.45 3.60 18.50
N CYS A 206 15.23 2.73 17.85
CA CYS A 206 14.87 1.46 17.20
C CYS A 206 14.01 1.55 15.94
N ARG A 207 14.63 1.79 14.78
CA ARG A 207 13.99 1.55 13.47
C ARG A 207 14.97 0.86 12.53
N ARG A 208 14.85 -0.46 12.39
CA ARG A 208 15.37 -1.15 11.20
C ARG A 208 14.33 -0.97 10.11
N SER A 209 14.59 -0.10 9.16
CA SER A 209 13.77 0.02 7.96
C SER A 209 14.16 -1.08 7.00
N THR A 210 13.14 -1.75 6.51
CA THR A 210 13.24 -2.88 5.60
C THR A 210 12.35 -2.50 4.43
N PRO A 211 12.74 -2.74 3.17
CA PRO A 211 11.76 -2.68 2.10
C PRO A 211 10.71 -3.74 2.41
N SER A 212 9.57 -3.34 2.97
CA SER A 212 8.41 -4.22 2.97
C SER A 212 7.87 -4.20 1.57
N GLY A 213 8.19 -5.25 0.82
CA GLY A 213 7.65 -5.47 -0.52
C GLY A 213 6.15 -5.77 -0.48
N CYS A 214 5.35 -4.76 -0.16
CA CYS A 214 3.90 -4.76 -0.27
C CYS A 214 3.57 -4.23 -1.68
N MET A 215 3.24 -5.17 -2.56
CA MET A 215 3.25 -5.07 -4.01
C MET A 215 1.86 -5.27 -4.60
N ALA A 216 1.12 -4.20 -4.81
CA ALA A 216 -0.08 -4.28 -5.64
C ALA A 216 0.31 -4.35 -7.12
N ALA A 217 -0.20 -5.34 -7.86
CA ALA A 217 -0.13 -5.33 -9.31
C ALA A 217 -1.38 -5.77 -10.00
N ALA A 218 -1.72 -5.00 -11.03
CA ALA A 218 -2.76 -5.29 -11.97
C ALA A 218 -2.28 -5.03 -13.40
N PRO A 219 -2.58 -5.91 -14.37
CA PRO A 219 -2.58 -5.54 -15.77
C PRO A 219 -3.77 -4.63 -16.09
N ARG A 220 -3.59 -3.68 -17.01
CA ARG A 220 -4.70 -2.94 -17.63
C ARG A 220 -5.50 -3.91 -18.50
N GLY A 221 -6.70 -4.29 -18.05
CA GLY A 221 -7.76 -4.71 -18.98
C GLY A 221 -8.19 -3.51 -19.85
N PRO A 222 -8.70 -3.74 -21.07
CA PRO A 222 -8.97 -2.66 -22.02
C PRO A 222 -10.03 -1.72 -21.44
N CYS A 223 -9.63 -0.50 -21.08
CA CYS A 223 -10.58 0.58 -20.85
C CYS A 223 -11.40 0.76 -22.14
N GLY A 224 -12.67 0.36 -22.08
CA GLY A 224 -13.66 0.68 -23.09
C GLY A 224 -13.62 2.17 -23.35
N ARG A 225 -13.52 2.52 -24.64
CA ARG A 225 -13.58 3.90 -25.13
C ARG A 225 -14.75 4.64 -24.46
N PRO A 226 -14.58 5.92 -24.09
CA PRO A 226 -15.71 6.72 -23.64
C PRO A 226 -16.77 6.68 -24.73
N ALA A 227 -18.00 6.32 -24.35
CA ALA A 227 -19.16 6.46 -25.21
C ALA A 227 -19.20 7.92 -25.67
N ARG A 228 -18.88 8.14 -26.95
CA ARG A 228 -19.16 9.41 -27.59
C ARG A 228 -20.68 9.54 -27.56
N ASN A 229 -21.19 10.44 -26.74
CA ASN A 229 -22.52 11.00 -26.94
C ASN A 229 -22.57 11.49 -28.40
N ARG A 230 -23.31 10.76 -29.23
CA ARG A 230 -23.85 11.28 -30.47
C ARG A 230 -25.29 11.69 -30.17
N SER A 231 -25.50 13.00 -30.31
CA SER A 231 -26.76 13.68 -30.67
C SER A 231 -27.93 13.54 -29.70
#